data_AF-A0A645B877-F1
#
_entry.id   AF-A0A645B877-F1
#
_cell.length_a   1.000
_cell.length_b   1.000
_cell.length_c   1.000
_cell.angle_alpha   90.00
_cell.angle_beta   90.00
_cell.angle_gamma   90.00
#
_symmetry.space_group_name_H-M   'P 1'
#
loop_
_entity.id
_entity.type
_entity.pdbx_description
1 polymer ?
#
loop_
_entity_poly.entity_id
_entity_poly.type
_entity_poly.pdbx_seq_one_letter_code
_entity_poly.pdbx_strand_id
1 'polypeptide(L)'
;MVPKLRLLGKFLDGEDSERGKAFLYKLLQLLRRADKKINIARCAYLLTRLEPKEEGAKKRAYGEFAKQTYLWITDGKDRGELITAIQIYVYLTRKRGA
;
A
#
# COMPACT_ATOMS: atom_id res chain seq x y z
N MET A 1 -12.91 -5.01 7.68
CA MET A 1 -11.48 -5.20 8.03
C MET A 1 -10.70 -6.15 7.08
N VAL A 2 -11.26 -7.27 6.58
CA VAL A 2 -10.55 -8.25 5.71
C VAL A 2 -10.13 -7.79 4.28
N PRO A 3 -10.83 -6.89 3.56
CA PRO A 3 -10.53 -6.66 2.14
C PRO A 3 -9.18 -5.95 1.89
N LYS A 4 -8.78 -5.03 2.77
CA LYS A 4 -7.53 -4.25 2.61
C LYS A 4 -6.28 -5.12 2.74
N LEU A 5 -6.25 -6.04 3.72
CA LEU A 5 -5.14 -6.98 3.91
C LEU A 5 -4.98 -7.95 2.73
N ARG A 6 -6.09 -8.48 2.21
CA ARG A 6 -6.07 -9.37 1.04
C ARG A 6 -5.58 -8.64 -0.21
N LEU A 7 -5.99 -7.39 -0.39
CA LEU A 7 -5.52 -6.55 -1.49
C LEU A 7 -4.00 -6.34 -1.40
N LEU A 8 -3.47 -6.00 -0.22
CA LEU A 8 -2.03 -5.84 0.00
C LEU A 8 -1.25 -7.12 -0.33
N GLY A 9 -1.69 -8.29 0.15
CA GLY A 9 -1.03 -9.56 -0.16
C GLY A 9 -0.98 -9.86 -1.66
N LYS A 10 -2.10 -9.66 -2.37
CA LYS A 10 -2.17 -9.90 -3.82
C LYS A 10 -1.13 -9.11 -4.63
N PHE A 11 -0.82 -7.88 -4.20
CA PHE A 11 0.12 -7.02 -4.94
C PHE A 11 1.56 -7.12 -4.45
N LEU A 12 1.78 -7.39 -3.16
CA LEU A 12 3.12 -7.38 -2.57
C LEU A 12 3.77 -8.76 -2.57
N ASP A 13 3.01 -9.84 -2.63
CA ASP A 13 3.55 -11.20 -2.75
C ASP A 13 4.11 -11.47 -4.16
N GLY A 14 3.75 -10.65 -5.16
CA GLY A 14 4.23 -10.75 -6.54
C GLY A 14 5.31 -9.73 -6.94
N GLU A 15 5.68 -8.81 -6.04
CA GLU A 15 6.76 -7.84 -6.22
C GLU A 15 8.06 -8.35 -5.60
N ASP A 16 9.20 -7.83 -6.05
CA ASP A 16 10.49 -8.13 -5.43
C ASP A 16 10.42 -7.78 -3.93
N SER A 17 10.63 -8.78 -3.06
CA SER A 17 10.20 -8.73 -1.66
C SER A 17 10.81 -7.56 -0.89
N GLU A 18 12.02 -7.13 -1.27
CA GLU A 18 12.72 -6.00 -0.66
C GLU A 18 12.16 -4.65 -1.14
N ARG A 19 11.81 -4.54 -2.43
CA ARG A 19 11.19 -3.33 -2.99
C ARG A 19 9.79 -3.13 -2.41
N GLY A 20 8.99 -4.19 -2.32
CA GLY A 20 7.65 -4.18 -1.75
C GLY A 20 7.64 -3.81 -0.24
N LYS A 21 8.54 -4.39 0.55
CA LYS A 21 8.70 -4.05 1.98
C LYS A 21 9.11 -2.59 2.18
N ALA A 22 10.14 -2.12 1.47
CA ALA A 22 10.61 -0.75 1.57
C ALA A 22 9.51 0.27 1.21
N PHE A 23 8.70 -0.04 0.20
CA PHE A 23 7.51 0.73 -0.15
C PHE A 23 6.50 0.78 0.99
N LEU A 24 6.16 -0.36 1.58
CA LEU A 24 5.19 -0.44 2.68
C LEU A 24 5.60 0.38 3.91
N TYR A 25 6.88 0.32 4.30
CA TYR A 25 7.37 1.13 5.42
C TYR A 25 7.24 2.63 5.15
N LYS A 26 7.56 3.07 3.92
CA LYS A 26 7.41 4.47 3.52
C LYS A 26 5.94 4.89 3.49
N LEU A 27 5.06 4.05 2.95
CA LEU A 27 3.62 4.31 2.92
C LEU A 27 3.05 4.42 4.34
N LEU A 28 3.40 3.48 5.24
CA LEU A 28 2.97 3.48 6.63
C LEU A 28 3.41 4.75 7.38
N GLN A 29 4.64 5.21 7.16
CA GLN A 29 5.15 6.44 7.77
C GLN A 29 4.36 7.68 7.32
N LEU A 30 4.00 7.76 6.05
CA LEU A 30 3.19 8.86 5.52
C LEU A 30 1.75 8.81 6.04
N LEU A 31 1.14 7.62 6.09
CA LEU A 31 -0.23 7.43 6.56
C LEU A 31 -0.42 7.83 8.03
N ARG A 32 0.55 7.52 8.89
CA ARG A 32 0.54 7.92 10.31
C ARG A 32 0.61 9.43 10.51
N ARG A 33 1.04 10.18 9.49
CA ARG A 33 1.18 11.65 9.50
C ARG A 33 0.24 12.32 8.49
N ALA A 34 -0.83 11.64 8.08
CA ALA A 34 -1.76 12.13 7.06
C ALA A 34 -2.74 13.20 7.57
N ASP A 35 -2.65 13.59 8.84
CA ASP A 35 -3.20 14.86 9.36
C ASP A 35 -2.68 16.06 8.55
N LYS A 36 -1.44 15.97 8.04
CA LYS A 36 -0.88 16.96 7.12
C LYS A 36 -1.25 16.59 5.68
N LYS A 37 -2.05 17.43 5.00
CA LYS A 37 -2.46 17.24 3.59
C LYS A 37 -1.29 16.93 2.63
N ILE A 38 -0.12 17.49 2.90
CA ILE A 38 1.12 17.22 2.14
C ILE A 38 1.49 15.73 2.13
N ASN A 39 1.21 14.98 3.21
CA ASN A 39 1.53 13.56 3.29
C ASN A 39 0.55 12.70 2.49
N ILE A 40 -0.69 13.14 2.30
CA ILE A 40 -1.64 12.50 1.37
C ILE A 40 -1.12 12.63 -0.07
N ALA A 41 -0.63 13.81 -0.46
CA ALA A 41 -0.01 14.01 -1.78
C ALA A 41 1.26 13.16 -1.96
N ARG A 42 2.10 13.05 -0.93
CA ARG A 42 3.28 12.16 -0.94
C ARG A 42 2.90 10.68 -1.06
N CYS A 43 1.78 10.25 -0.46
CA CYS A 43 1.27 8.90 -0.67
C CYS A 43 0.89 8.66 -2.13
N ALA A 44 0.18 9.61 -2.76
CA ALA A 44 -0.18 9.51 -4.19
C ALA A 44 1.07 9.38 -5.07
N TYR A 45 2.08 10.23 -4.82
CA TYR A 45 3.36 10.15 -5.52
C TYR A 45 4.09 8.82 -5.27
N LEU A 46 4.02 8.28 -4.05
CA LEU A 46 4.63 6.99 -3.76
C LEU A 46 3.96 5.86 -4.55
N LEU A 47 2.62 5.88 -4.67
CA LEU A 47 1.85 4.91 -5.45
C LEU A 47 2.24 4.93 -6.94
N THR A 48 2.52 6.07 -7.55
CA THR A 48 2.95 6.10 -8.96
C THR A 48 4.32 5.46 -9.19
N ARG A 49 5.20 5.44 -8.17
CA ARG A 49 6.54 4.82 -8.28
C ARG A 49 6.54 3.29 -8.29
N LEU A 50 5.47 2.67 -7.81
CA LEU A 50 5.29 1.22 -7.84
C LEU A 50 4.42 0.80 -9.04
N GLU A 51 3.97 1.74 -9.86
CA GLU A 51 3.24 1.42 -11.08
C GLU A 51 4.13 0.63 -12.07
N PRO A 52 3.63 -0.50 -12.60
CA PRO A 52 4.31 -1.23 -13.66
C PRO A 52 4.51 -0.33 -14.89
N LYS A 53 5.74 -0.34 -15.43
CA LYS A 53 6.06 0.45 -16.64
C LYS A 53 5.47 -0.16 -17.90
N GLU A 54 5.32 -1.47 -17.94
CA GLU A 54 4.80 -2.21 -19.09
C GLU A 54 3.27 -2.14 -19.11
N GLU A 55 2.72 -1.86 -20.28
CA GLU A 55 1.29 -1.92 -20.52
C GLU A 55 0.78 -3.37 -20.45
N GLY A 56 -0.43 -3.56 -19.91
CA GLY A 56 -1.04 -4.88 -19.83
C GLY A 56 -1.93 -5.10 -18.60
N ALA A 57 -2.27 -6.37 -18.37
CA ALA A 57 -3.16 -6.76 -17.27
C ALA A 57 -2.61 -6.37 -15.89
N LYS A 58 -1.29 -6.46 -15.69
CA LYS A 58 -0.62 -6.06 -14.44
C LYS A 58 -0.78 -4.56 -14.17
N LYS A 59 -0.57 -3.71 -15.16
CA LYS A 59 -0.73 -2.25 -15.03
C LYS A 59 -2.18 -1.87 -14.74
N ARG A 60 -3.16 -2.48 -15.43
CA ARG A 60 -4.59 -2.26 -15.16
C ARG A 60 -4.97 -2.65 -13.74
N ALA A 61 -4.58 -3.84 -13.30
CA ALA A 61 -4.81 -4.30 -11.93
C ALA A 61 -4.16 -3.37 -10.89
N TYR A 62 -2.94 -2.91 -11.17
CA TYR A 62 -2.26 -1.94 -10.31
C TYR A 62 -2.97 -0.58 -10.27
N GLY A 63 -3.48 -0.09 -11.40
CA GLY A 63 -4.24 1.16 -11.47
C GLY A 63 -5.49 1.13 -10.60
N GLU A 64 -6.24 0.02 -10.64
CA GLU A 64 -7.40 -0.19 -9.75
C GLU A 64 -6.98 -0.22 -8.28
N PHE A 65 -5.89 -0.93 -7.96
CA PHE A 65 -5.31 -0.96 -6.62
C PHE A 65 -4.91 0.43 -6.13
N ALA A 66 -4.18 1.20 -6.94
CA ALA A 66 -3.68 2.52 -6.59
C ALA A 66 -4.84 3.50 -6.37
N LYS A 67 -5.86 3.47 -7.24
CA LYS A 67 -7.07 4.27 -7.11
C LYS A 67 -7.83 3.94 -5.81
N GLN A 68 -8.07 2.65 -5.56
CA GLN A 68 -8.78 2.21 -4.36
C GLN A 68 -8.00 2.55 -3.08
N THR A 69 -6.68 2.33 -3.11
CA THR A 69 -5.80 2.68 -2.00
C THR A 69 -5.84 4.18 -1.74
N TYR A 70 -5.76 5.02 -2.77
CA TYR A 70 -5.82 6.47 -2.61
C TYR A 70 -7.13 6.95 -1.95
N LEU A 71 -8.27 6.38 -2.34
CA LEU A 71 -9.56 6.67 -1.70
C LEU A 71 -9.53 6.37 -0.20
N TRP A 72 -8.96 5.24 0.20
CA TRP A 72 -8.80 4.89 1.62
C TRP A 72 -7.86 5.83 2.38
N ILE A 73 -6.86 6.40 1.72
CA ILE A 73 -5.92 7.35 2.36
C ILE A 73 -6.61 8.67 2.68
N THR A 74 -7.52 9.10 1.79
CA THR A 74 -8.27 10.35 1.93
C THR A 74 -9.40 10.28 2.95
N ASP A 75 -9.93 9.08 3.22
CA ASP A 75 -10.91 8.84 4.28
C ASP A 75 -10.24 8.52 5.64
N GLY A 76 -10.67 9.17 6.71
CA GLY A 76 -10.04 9.04 8.02
C GLY A 76 -10.19 7.64 8.63
N LYS A 77 -11.35 7.00 8.45
CA LYS A 77 -11.67 5.68 9.01
C LYS A 77 -10.94 4.59 8.23
N ASP A 78 -11.07 4.60 6.91
CA ASP A 78 -10.40 3.66 6.02
C ASP A 78 -8.87 3.74 6.14
N ARG A 79 -8.33 4.94 6.35
CA ARG A 79 -6.90 5.11 6.61
C ARG A 79 -6.44 4.40 7.88
N GLY A 80 -7.22 4.49 8.96
CA GLY A 80 -6.93 3.76 10.20
C GLY A 80 -6.94 2.24 9.99
N GLU A 81 -7.92 1.73 9.23
CA GLU A 81 -7.98 0.31 8.86
C GLU A 81 -6.79 -0.10 7.97
N LEU A 82 -6.38 0.76 7.02
CA LEU A 82 -5.25 0.53 6.13
C LEU A 82 -3.93 0.45 6.90
N ILE A 83 -3.70 1.36 7.85
CA ILE A 83 -2.53 1.33 8.75
C ILE A 83 -2.46 -0.01 9.48
N THR A 84 -3.58 -0.45 10.05
CA THR A 84 -3.66 -1.72 10.77
C THR A 84 -3.39 -2.91 9.86
N ALA A 85 -3.96 -2.92 8.66
CA ALA A 85 -3.74 -3.98 7.67
C ALA A 85 -2.26 -4.07 7.26
N ILE A 86 -1.58 -2.93 7.03
CA ILE A 86 -0.14 -2.91 6.72
C ILE A 86 0.68 -3.46 7.88
N GLN A 87 0.36 -3.09 9.13
CA GLN A 87 1.07 -3.61 10.31
C GLN A 87 0.94 -5.13 10.44
N ILE A 88 -0.27 -5.67 10.24
CA ILE A 88 -0.52 -7.12 10.26
C ILE A 88 0.27 -7.80 9.13
N TYR A 89 0.23 -7.27 7.91
CA TYR A 89 0.98 -7.83 6.79
C TYR A 89 2.48 -7.88 7.08
N VAL A 90 3.08 -6.77 7.52
CA VAL A 90 4.50 -6.71 7.88
C VAL A 90 4.86 -7.72 8.97
N TYR A 91 3.99 -7.89 9.97
CA TYR A 91 4.18 -8.89 11.02
C TYR A 91 4.16 -10.32 10.48
N LEU A 92 3.17 -10.66 9.63
CA LEU A 92 3.03 -11.98 9.04
C LEU A 92 4.19 -12.32 8.09
N THR A 93 4.65 -11.34 7.29
CA THR A 93 5.77 -11.52 6.36
C THR A 93 7.10 -11.73 7.11
N ARG A 94 7.30 -11.08 8.27
CA ARG A 94 8.47 -11.35 9.12
C ARG A 94 8.49 -12.77 9.68
N LYS A 95 7.33 -13.32 10.09
CA LYS A 95 7.23 -14.69 10.60
C LYS A 95 7.46 -15.77 9.53
N ARG A 96 7.18 -15.48 8.27
CA ARG A 96 7.39 -16.42 7.15
C ARG A 96 8.83 -16.49 6.64
N GLY A 97 9.64 -15.48 6.93
CA GLY A 97 11.06 -15.43 6.54
C GLY A 97 12.03 -15.87 7.64
N ALA A 98 11.52 -16.43 8.74
CA ALA A 98 12.28 -16.95 9.88
C ALA A 98 12.16 -18.49 9.92
#